data_AF-A0A1E1W1F4-F1
#
_entry.id   AF-A0A1E1W1F4-F1
#
_cell.length_a   1.000
_cell.length_b   1.000
_cell.length_c   1.000
_cell.angle_alpha   90.00
_cell.angle_beta   90.00
_cell.angle_gamma   90.00
#
_symmetry.space_group_name_H-M   'P 1'
#
loop_
_entity.id
_entity.type
_entity.pdbx_description
1 polymer ?
#
loop_
_entity_poly.entity_id
_entity_poly.type
_entity_poly.pdbx_seq_one_letter_code
_entity_poly.pdbx_strand_id
1 'polypeptide(L)'
;MCEPLDMDLAMEDFEFTQDEWKQINALEISFSIASINNDALVESDSESMQLPKKKRRLVIASDSDSDSESAENFVAANISQNDRISSKWSRPKRRQPSVIPFTEFEGMKPPYSNLLKEAGPDHYYDLLVPEEILEMIAEQTNLFASQNITARQTKPGSRSHSWKPTNKTEI
;
A
#
# COMPACT_ATOMS: atom_id res chain seq x y z
N MET A 1 -42.82 -21.05 -41.55
CA MET A 1 -41.43 -20.68 -41.87
C MET A 1 -41.19 -19.32 -41.24
N CYS A 2 -40.32 -19.26 -40.23
CA CYS A 2 -39.90 -18.01 -39.61
C CYS A 2 -38.39 -17.92 -39.81
N GLU A 3 -37.94 -16.87 -40.49
CA GLU A 3 -36.52 -16.57 -40.63
C GLU A 3 -35.94 -16.15 -39.27
N PRO A 4 -34.73 -16.60 -38.91
CA PRO A 4 -33.99 -15.99 -37.82
C PRO A 4 -33.27 -14.74 -38.33
N LEU A 5 -33.45 -13.61 -37.65
CA LEU A 5 -32.62 -12.44 -37.82
C LEU A 5 -31.29 -12.70 -37.11
N ASP A 6 -30.22 -12.85 -37.88
CA ASP A 6 -28.85 -12.77 -37.39
C ASP A 6 -28.60 -11.36 -36.84
N MET A 7 -28.45 -11.25 -35.52
CA MET A 7 -27.89 -10.05 -34.90
C MET A 7 -26.40 -10.29 -34.70
N ASP A 8 -25.62 -9.99 -35.74
CA ASP A 8 -24.19 -9.75 -35.61
C ASP A 8 -23.98 -8.49 -34.75
N LEU A 9 -23.82 -8.69 -33.44
CA LEU A 9 -23.23 -7.68 -32.57
C LEU A 9 -21.72 -7.80 -32.72
N ALA A 10 -21.19 -7.12 -33.75
CA ALA A 10 -19.77 -6.87 -33.85
C ALA A 10 -19.31 -6.19 -32.55
N MET A 11 -18.46 -6.90 -31.81
CA MET A 11 -17.72 -6.35 -30.69
C MET A 11 -16.76 -5.32 -31.31
N GLU A 12 -17.10 -4.03 -31.22
CA GLU A 12 -16.22 -2.94 -31.65
C GLU A 12 -14.96 -3.04 -30.80
N ASP A 13 -13.90 -3.59 -31.40
CA ASP A 13 -12.57 -3.57 -30.82
C ASP A 13 -12.19 -2.11 -30.60
N PHE A 14 -11.99 -1.75 -29.33
CA PHE A 14 -11.63 -0.40 -28.89
C PHE A 14 -10.17 -0.16 -29.27
N GLU A 15 -9.91 0.03 -30.55
CA GLU A 15 -8.58 0.21 -31.11
C GLU A 15 -8.23 1.70 -31.04
N PHE A 16 -7.27 2.04 -30.17
CA PHE A 16 -6.79 3.41 -30.02
C PHE A 16 -6.25 3.92 -31.36
N THR A 17 -6.81 5.01 -31.85
CA THR A 17 -6.38 5.62 -33.12
C THR A 17 -4.98 6.19 -33.00
N GLN A 18 -4.28 6.26 -34.12
CA GLN A 18 -2.90 6.78 -34.18
C GLN A 18 -2.77 8.21 -33.62
N ASP A 19 -3.84 9.02 -33.73
CA ASP A 19 -3.84 10.38 -33.21
C ASP A 19 -4.06 10.44 -31.69
N GLU A 20 -4.79 9.49 -31.12
CA GLU A 20 -4.90 9.36 -29.68
C GLU A 20 -3.56 8.92 -29.05
N TRP A 21 -2.79 8.07 -29.72
CA TRP A 21 -1.41 7.74 -29.31
C TRP A 21 -0.48 8.96 -29.32
N LYS A 22 -0.62 9.85 -30.31
CA LYS A 22 0.14 11.11 -30.34
C LYS A 22 -0.25 12.03 -29.20
N GLN A 23 -1.54 12.08 -28.83
CA GLN A 23 -2.01 12.87 -27.68
C GLN A 23 -1.42 12.35 -26.36
N ILE A 24 -1.37 11.03 -26.17
CA ILE A 24 -0.76 10.42 -24.98
C ILE A 24 0.72 10.82 -24.88
N ASN A 25 1.47 10.71 -25.97
CA ASN A 25 2.90 11.05 -25.98
C ASN A 25 3.14 12.56 -25.74
N ALA A 26 2.30 13.43 -26.32
CA ALA A 26 2.37 14.87 -26.07
C ALA A 26 2.11 15.21 -24.59
N LEU A 27 1.18 14.51 -23.94
CA LEU A 27 0.90 14.68 -22.51
C LEU A 27 2.08 14.21 -21.65
N GLU A 28 2.71 13.08 -21.98
CA GLU A 28 3.87 12.54 -21.26
C GLU A 28 5.09 13.49 -21.34
N ILE A 29 5.33 14.07 -22.52
CA ILE A 29 6.37 15.07 -22.72
C ILE A 29 6.05 16.34 -21.91
N SER A 30 4.80 16.80 -21.91
CA SER A 30 4.40 18.00 -21.17
C SER A 30 4.56 17.84 -19.65
N PHE A 31 4.26 16.66 -19.11
CA PHE A 31 4.43 16.34 -17.69
C PHE A 31 5.91 16.29 -17.31
N SER A 32 6.75 15.71 -18.16
CA SER A 32 8.20 15.65 -17.96
C SER A 32 8.84 17.05 -17.99
N ILE A 33 8.43 17.92 -18.91
CA ILE A 33 8.92 19.31 -19.00
C ILE A 33 8.44 20.15 -17.81
N ALA A 34 7.20 19.97 -17.35
CA ALA A 34 6.70 20.63 -16.14
C ALA A 34 7.46 20.20 -14.88
N SER A 35 7.90 18.94 -14.82
CA SER A 35 8.75 18.44 -13.74
C SER A 35 10.14 19.09 -13.77
N ILE A 36 10.73 19.25 -14.96
CA ILE A 36 12.06 19.87 -15.14
C ILE A 36 12.04 21.38 -14.86
N ASN A 37 10.98 22.08 -15.24
CA ASN A 37 10.91 23.54 -15.05
C ASN A 37 10.67 23.97 -13.60
N ASN A 38 10.25 23.07 -12.71
CA ASN A 38 10.18 23.35 -11.27
C ASN A 38 11.57 23.39 -10.59
N ASP A 39 12.63 22.91 -11.25
CA ASP A 39 14.01 22.97 -10.72
C ASP A 39 14.75 24.28 -11.06
N ALA A 40 14.18 25.15 -11.89
CA ALA A 40 14.87 26.35 -12.40
C ALA A 40 14.47 27.67 -11.72
N LEU A 41 13.55 27.67 -10.75
CA LEU A 41 13.16 28.88 -10.01
C LEU A 41 12.91 28.58 -8.54
N VAL A 42 13.98 28.36 -7.77
CA VAL A 42 13.93 28.51 -6.31
C VAL A 42 14.80 29.70 -5.93
N GLU A 43 14.16 30.86 -6.02
CA GLU A 43 14.50 32.04 -5.24
C GLU A 43 14.55 31.61 -3.76
N SER A 44 15.63 31.97 -3.07
CA SER A 44 15.83 31.63 -1.66
C SER A 44 14.70 32.19 -0.81
N ASP A 45 13.78 31.31 -0.38
CA ASP A 45 12.97 31.58 0.80
C ASP A 45 13.18 30.46 1.83
N SER A 46 14.00 30.79 2.83
CA SER A 46 14.38 29.88 3.90
C SER A 46 13.25 29.80 4.93
N GLU A 47 12.17 29.10 4.63
CA GLU A 47 11.22 28.70 5.66
C GLU A 47 11.73 27.44 6.38
N SER A 48 12.24 27.65 7.61
CA SER A 48 12.65 26.56 8.49
C SER A 48 11.46 25.66 8.84
N MET A 49 11.55 24.36 8.55
CA MET A 49 10.58 23.38 9.04
C MET A 49 10.49 23.43 10.57
N GLN A 50 9.38 23.95 11.11
CA GLN A 50 9.16 23.97 12.55
C GLN A 50 8.89 22.55 13.06
N LEU A 51 9.78 22.07 13.94
CA LEU A 51 9.55 20.83 14.69
C LEU A 51 8.35 21.01 15.63
N PRO A 52 7.48 20.00 15.78
CA PRO A 52 6.35 20.07 16.68
C PRO A 52 6.82 20.28 18.12
N LYS A 53 6.33 21.34 18.77
CA LYS A 53 6.64 21.67 20.17
C LYS A 53 6.18 20.52 21.08
N LYS A 54 7.08 19.99 21.90
CA LYS A 54 6.77 19.00 22.95
C LYS A 54 5.65 19.53 23.85
N LYS A 55 4.45 18.96 23.74
CA LYS A 55 3.37 19.18 24.72
C LYS A 55 3.79 18.54 26.04
N ARG A 56 3.63 19.27 27.15
CA ARG A 56 3.81 18.73 28.51
C ARG A 56 2.78 17.60 28.69
N ARG A 57 3.22 16.45 29.20
CA ARG A 57 2.33 15.35 29.60
C ARG A 57 1.30 15.87 30.60
N LEU A 58 0.02 15.75 30.28
CA LEU A 58 -1.06 15.86 31.27
C LEU A 58 -0.95 14.65 32.19
N VAL A 59 -0.74 14.90 33.48
CA VAL A 59 -0.85 13.90 34.54
C VAL A 59 -2.35 13.81 34.86
N ILE A 60 -2.96 12.65 34.60
CA ILE A 60 -4.31 12.36 35.04
C ILE A 60 -4.18 11.79 36.45
N ALA A 61 -4.57 12.56 37.46
CA ALA A 61 -4.82 12.01 38.78
C ALA A 61 -6.16 11.25 38.71
N SER A 62 -6.13 9.96 39.06
CA SER A 62 -7.35 9.20 39.30
C SER A 62 -8.04 9.79 40.52
N ASP A 63 -9.18 10.42 40.29
CA ASP A 63 -10.25 10.52 41.26
C ASP A 63 -11.41 9.67 40.73
N SER A 64 -11.88 8.77 41.57
CA SER A 64 -12.94 7.82 41.29
C SER A 64 -14.14 8.30 42.06
N ASP A 65 -15.10 8.93 41.38
CA ASP A 65 -16.44 9.09 41.91
C ASP A 65 -17.51 8.77 40.87
N SER A 66 -18.47 8.01 41.38
CA SER A 66 -19.62 7.38 40.76
C SER A 66 -20.54 8.38 40.06
N ASP A 67 -20.99 8.04 38.85
CA ASP A 67 -22.41 7.72 38.60
C ASP A 67 -22.57 7.17 37.18
N SER A 68 -22.90 5.88 37.10
CA SER A 68 -23.24 5.20 35.85
C SER A 68 -24.64 5.62 35.41
N GLU A 69 -24.70 6.75 34.71
CA GLU A 69 -25.83 7.11 33.86
C GLU A 69 -25.94 5.98 32.80
N SER A 70 -26.91 5.10 32.98
CA SER A 70 -27.13 3.88 32.21
C SER A 70 -27.04 4.11 30.69
N ALA A 71 -26.06 3.47 30.05
CA ALA A 71 -25.91 3.36 28.59
C ALA A 71 -27.15 2.76 27.88
N GLU A 72 -28.09 2.22 28.66
CA GLU A 72 -29.38 1.66 28.22
C GLU A 72 -30.26 2.70 27.51
N ASN A 73 -30.26 3.97 27.94
CA ASN A 73 -31.10 5.00 27.31
C ASN A 73 -30.60 5.42 25.91
N PHE A 74 -29.29 5.38 25.68
CA PHE A 74 -28.71 5.75 24.37
C PHE A 74 -28.89 4.63 23.33
N VAL A 75 -28.90 3.37 23.79
CA VAL A 75 -29.14 2.20 22.95
C VAL A 75 -30.63 2.07 22.61
N ALA A 76 -31.54 2.27 23.58
CA ALA A 76 -32.99 2.17 23.36
C ALA A 76 -33.52 3.19 22.34
N ALA A 77 -33.04 4.44 22.38
CA ALA A 77 -33.44 5.47 21.43
C ALA A 77 -32.94 5.20 19.99
N ASN A 78 -31.75 4.61 19.83
CA ASN A 78 -31.20 4.23 18.52
C ASN A 78 -31.85 2.95 17.93
N ILE A 79 -32.27 2.01 18.77
CA ILE A 79 -33.00 0.81 18.31
C ILE A 79 -34.39 1.18 17.78
N SER A 80 -35.11 2.08 18.46
CA SER A 80 -36.45 2.50 18.04
C SER A 80 -36.47 3.22 16.68
N GLN A 81 -35.36 3.83 16.24
CA GLN A 81 -35.24 4.42 14.89
C GLN A 81 -34.82 3.39 13.83
N ASN A 82 -34.12 2.32 14.22
CA ASN A 82 -33.66 1.27 13.30
C ASN A 82 -34.72 0.19 12.99
N ASP A 83 -35.81 0.09 13.75
CA ASP A 83 -36.91 -0.85 13.44
C ASP A 83 -37.60 -0.55 12.09
N ARG A 84 -37.41 0.65 11.51
CA ARG A 84 -37.88 0.98 10.16
C ARG A 84 -36.98 0.49 9.03
N ILE A 85 -35.74 0.11 9.34
CA ILE A 85 -34.83 -0.54 8.39
C ILE A 85 -34.53 -1.92 8.94
N SER A 86 -35.56 -2.76 9.00
CA SER A 86 -35.40 -4.21 8.98
C SER A 86 -34.79 -4.61 7.63
N SER A 87 -33.50 -4.32 7.43
CA SER A 87 -32.66 -4.95 6.41
C SER A 87 -32.40 -6.38 6.87
N LYS A 88 -33.46 -7.18 6.79
CA LYS A 88 -33.43 -8.62 7.00
C LYS A 88 -32.57 -9.18 5.87
N TRP A 89 -31.35 -9.63 6.21
CA TRP A 89 -30.48 -10.35 5.28
C TRP A 89 -31.31 -11.40 4.56
N SER A 90 -31.56 -11.15 3.28
CA SER A 90 -32.42 -11.99 2.47
C SER A 90 -31.55 -12.81 1.53
N ARG A 91 -32.01 -14.01 1.16
CA ARG A 91 -31.32 -14.80 0.16
C ARG A 91 -31.30 -14.00 -1.15
N PRO A 92 -30.13 -13.80 -1.77
CA PRO A 92 -30.03 -13.05 -3.02
C PRO A 92 -30.97 -13.65 -4.08
N LYS A 93 -31.88 -12.84 -4.61
CA LYS A 93 -32.90 -13.26 -5.57
C LYS A 93 -32.46 -12.90 -6.99
N ARG A 94 -32.13 -13.95 -7.77
CA ARG A 94 -31.82 -13.98 -9.22
C ARG A 94 -30.47 -13.40 -9.67
N ARG A 95 -29.91 -14.03 -10.72
CA ARG A 95 -28.64 -13.72 -11.41
C ARG A 95 -27.44 -13.52 -10.47
N GLN A 96 -27.29 -14.38 -9.48
CA GLN A 96 -25.98 -14.50 -8.85
C GLN A 96 -25.02 -15.06 -9.90
N PRO A 97 -23.82 -14.46 -10.05
CA PRO A 97 -22.75 -15.13 -10.78
C PRO A 97 -22.57 -16.53 -10.16
N SER A 98 -22.32 -17.53 -11.00
CA SER A 98 -22.03 -18.88 -10.52
C SER A 98 -20.94 -18.79 -9.45
N VAL A 99 -21.27 -19.18 -8.23
CA VAL A 99 -20.28 -19.27 -7.15
C VAL A 99 -19.26 -20.27 -7.63
N ILE A 100 -18.05 -19.80 -7.93
CA ILE A 100 -16.93 -20.67 -8.28
C ILE A 100 -16.62 -21.43 -6.99
N PRO A 101 -16.87 -22.74 -6.92
CA PRO A 101 -16.53 -23.50 -5.72
C PRO A 101 -15.00 -23.47 -5.58
N PHE A 102 -14.51 -23.30 -4.35
CA PHE A 102 -13.09 -23.48 -4.05
C PHE A 102 -12.75 -24.97 -4.20
N THR A 103 -12.46 -25.40 -5.43
CA THR A 103 -12.09 -26.78 -5.77
C THR A 103 -10.58 -26.96 -5.93
N GLU A 104 -9.80 -25.89 -5.77
CA GLU A 104 -8.33 -26.00 -5.76
C GLU A 104 -7.86 -26.69 -4.48
N PHE A 105 -6.76 -27.44 -4.59
CA PHE A 105 -6.13 -28.06 -3.43
C PHE A 105 -5.67 -26.98 -2.45
N GLU A 106 -6.08 -27.11 -1.20
CA GLU A 106 -5.65 -26.21 -0.13
C GLU A 106 -4.15 -26.36 0.14
N GLY A 107 -3.49 -25.24 0.45
CA GLY A 107 -2.08 -25.22 0.87
C GLY A 107 -1.08 -24.90 -0.24
N MET A 108 0.16 -25.33 -0.03
CA MET A 108 1.30 -25.00 -0.90
C MET A 108 1.11 -25.60 -2.30
N LYS A 109 1.28 -24.80 -3.34
CA LYS A 109 1.19 -25.30 -4.73
C LYS A 109 2.42 -26.14 -5.10
N PRO A 110 2.29 -27.21 -5.90
CA PRO A 110 3.42 -27.89 -6.51
C PRO A 110 4.22 -26.92 -7.42
N PRO A 111 5.54 -27.04 -7.53
CA PRO A 111 6.39 -28.08 -6.95
C PRO A 111 6.82 -27.83 -5.49
N TYR A 112 6.57 -26.63 -4.96
CA TYR A 112 7.06 -26.21 -3.64
C TYR A 112 6.52 -27.06 -2.49
N SER A 113 5.31 -27.61 -2.63
CA SER A 113 4.75 -28.57 -1.66
C SER A 113 5.62 -29.81 -1.47
N ASN A 114 6.27 -30.30 -2.53
CA ASN A 114 7.17 -31.45 -2.47
C ASN A 114 8.57 -31.02 -2.04
N LEU A 115 9.04 -29.88 -2.57
CA LEU A 115 10.38 -29.35 -2.33
C LEU A 115 10.60 -28.95 -0.87
N LEU A 116 9.57 -28.36 -0.24
CA LEU A 116 9.64 -27.86 1.14
C LEU A 116 9.05 -28.81 2.17
N LYS A 117 8.58 -30.00 1.77
CA LYS A 117 7.92 -30.95 2.69
C LYS A 117 8.76 -31.29 3.93
N GLU A 118 10.08 -31.36 3.75
CA GLU A 118 11.06 -31.70 4.79
C GLU A 118 12.02 -30.53 5.09
N ALA A 119 11.75 -29.36 4.52
CA ALA A 119 12.61 -28.20 4.66
C ALA A 119 12.41 -27.53 6.04
N GLY A 120 13.47 -26.89 6.53
CA GLY A 120 13.41 -26.05 7.72
C GLY A 120 12.54 -24.80 7.50
N PRO A 121 12.08 -24.15 8.59
CA PRO A 121 11.24 -22.95 8.52
C PRO A 121 11.90 -21.77 7.80
N ASP A 122 13.23 -21.71 7.81
CA ASP A 122 14.07 -20.77 7.08
C ASP A 122 13.84 -20.85 5.56
N HIS A 123 13.77 -22.05 4.99
CA HIS A 123 13.57 -22.21 3.54
C HIS A 123 12.20 -21.76 3.04
N TYR A 124 11.20 -21.65 3.92
CA TYR A 124 9.91 -21.04 3.55
C TYR A 124 10.03 -19.51 3.44
N TYR A 125 10.92 -18.90 4.21
CA TYR A 125 11.15 -17.46 4.18
C TYR A 125 11.83 -17.03 2.87
N ASP A 126 12.72 -17.86 2.33
CA ASP A 126 13.40 -17.62 1.04
C ASP A 126 12.41 -17.42 -0.13
N LEU A 127 11.21 -18.01 -0.05
CA LEU A 127 10.16 -17.82 -1.07
C LEU A 127 9.50 -16.44 -1.00
N LEU A 128 9.52 -15.81 0.17
CA LEU A 128 8.91 -14.51 0.40
C LEU A 128 9.94 -13.39 0.31
N VAL A 129 11.14 -13.66 0.79
CA VAL A 129 12.28 -12.73 0.80
C VAL A 129 13.48 -13.47 0.19
N PRO A 130 13.60 -13.43 -1.15
CA PRO A 130 14.76 -13.97 -1.84
C PRO A 130 16.04 -13.26 -1.43
N GLU A 131 17.17 -13.96 -1.58
CA GLU A 131 18.49 -13.44 -1.23
C GLU A 131 18.84 -12.17 -2.04
N GLU A 132 18.32 -12.04 -3.26
CA GLU A 132 18.50 -10.85 -4.10
C GLU A 132 17.88 -9.61 -3.47
N ILE A 133 16.77 -9.75 -2.74
CA ILE A 133 16.15 -8.60 -2.03
C ILE A 133 17.05 -8.15 -0.88
N LEU A 134 17.61 -9.10 -0.11
CA LEU A 134 18.52 -8.78 1.00
C LEU A 134 19.80 -8.12 0.49
N GLU A 135 20.33 -8.60 -0.64
CA GLU A 135 21.48 -8.00 -1.32
C GLU A 135 21.17 -6.57 -1.79
N MET A 136 20.03 -6.37 -2.46
CA MET A 136 19.58 -5.04 -2.89
C MET A 136 19.42 -4.08 -1.71
N ILE A 137 18.87 -4.52 -0.57
CA ILE A 137 18.74 -3.70 0.64
C ILE A 137 20.12 -3.28 1.15
N ALA A 138 21.08 -4.21 1.22
CA ALA A 138 22.44 -3.92 1.66
C ALA A 138 23.12 -2.90 0.74
N GLU A 139 23.01 -3.09 -0.59
CA GLU A 139 23.57 -2.18 -1.59
C GLU A 139 23.00 -0.76 -1.47
N GLN A 140 21.67 -0.63 -1.44
CA GLN A 140 21.01 0.67 -1.34
C GLN A 140 21.31 1.37 -0.01
N THR A 141 21.36 0.62 1.09
CA THR A 141 21.75 1.13 2.40
C THR A 141 23.17 1.69 2.38
N ASN A 142 24.10 0.96 1.77
CA ASN A 142 25.50 1.37 1.65
C ASN A 142 25.67 2.61 0.76
N LEU A 143 24.93 2.66 -0.36
CA LEU A 143 24.92 3.80 -1.26
C LEU A 143 24.42 5.05 -0.55
N PHE A 144 23.28 4.96 0.12
CA PHE A 144 22.67 6.07 0.86
C PHE A 144 23.58 6.58 1.97
N ALA A 145 24.18 5.68 2.75
CA ALA A 145 25.12 6.07 3.81
C ALA A 145 26.35 6.79 3.24
N SER A 146 26.91 6.28 2.15
CA SER A 146 28.07 6.89 1.47
C SER A 146 27.76 8.30 0.96
N GLN A 147 26.60 8.48 0.33
CA GLN A 147 26.13 9.79 -0.13
C GLN A 147 25.95 10.76 1.05
N ASN A 148 25.38 10.31 2.16
CA ASN A 148 25.17 11.18 3.33
C ASN A 148 26.48 11.59 4.02
N ILE A 149 27.43 10.67 4.13
CA ILE A 149 28.74 10.95 4.74
C ILE A 149 29.51 11.97 3.90
N THR A 150 29.51 11.81 2.58
CA THR A 150 30.23 12.69 1.64
C THR A 150 29.55 14.05 1.45
N ALA A 151 28.23 14.07 1.22
CA ALA A 151 27.50 15.30 0.93
C ALA A 151 27.34 16.22 2.15
N ARG A 152 27.20 15.67 3.35
CA ARG A 152 26.89 16.47 4.55
C ARG A 152 28.11 17.00 5.30
N GLN A 153 29.34 16.83 4.78
CA GLN A 153 30.60 17.25 5.43
C GLN A 153 30.51 17.07 6.95
N THR A 154 30.36 15.80 7.36
CA THR A 154 29.93 15.49 8.72
C THR A 154 30.88 16.12 9.74
N LYS A 155 30.32 16.70 10.81
CA LYS A 155 31.10 17.41 11.83
C LYS A 155 32.25 16.53 12.34
N PRO A 156 33.43 17.09 12.63
CA PRO A 156 34.52 16.36 13.27
C PRO A 156 34.01 15.66 14.54
N GLY A 157 34.20 14.34 14.64
CA GLY A 157 33.70 13.51 15.74
C GLY A 157 32.28 12.95 15.56
N SER A 158 31.63 13.15 14.41
CA SER A 158 30.35 12.51 14.11
C SER A 158 30.49 10.98 14.04
N ARG A 159 29.50 10.27 14.61
CA ARG A 159 29.39 8.80 14.50
C ARG A 159 29.31 8.31 13.06
N SER A 160 28.90 9.18 12.12
CA SER A 160 28.88 8.89 10.69
C SER A 160 30.25 8.47 10.13
N HIS A 161 31.36 8.95 10.71
CA HIS A 161 32.71 8.53 10.29
C HIS A 161 33.07 7.11 10.73
N SER A 162 32.37 6.56 11.73
CA SER A 162 32.54 5.17 12.19
C SER A 162 31.62 4.17 11.48
N TRP A 163 30.83 4.64 10.51
CA TRP A 163 29.94 3.79 9.74
C TRP A 163 30.73 2.77 8.91
N LYS A 164 30.22 1.54 8.86
CA LYS A 164 30.77 0.45 8.08
C LYS A 164 29.70 -0.05 7.10
N PRO A 165 30.09 -0.40 5.87
CA PRO A 165 29.18 -1.05 4.95
C PRO A 165 28.57 -2.31 5.54
N THR A 166 27.28 -2.48 5.33
CA THR A 166 26.54 -3.69 5.69
C THR A 166 26.50 -4.68 4.51
N ASN A 167 26.08 -5.91 4.78
CA ASN A 167 25.97 -6.97 3.77
C ASN A 167 24.65 -7.75 3.97
N LYS A 168 24.28 -8.59 3.01
CA LYS A 168 23.05 -9.39 3.07
C LYS A 168 22.91 -10.33 4.29
N THR A 169 24.02 -10.68 4.95
CA THR A 169 24.00 -11.53 6.16
C THR A 169 23.76 -10.74 7.45
N GLU A 170 23.94 -9.41 7.42
CA GLU A 170 23.66 -8.50 8.54
C GLU A 170 22.26 -7.87 8.47
N ILE A 171 21.62 -7.90 7.30
CA ILE A 171 20.22 -7.48 7.08
C ILE A 171 19.28 -8.54 7.67
#